data_AF-J9EY73-F1
#
_entry.id   AF-J9EY73-F1
#
_cell.length_a   1.000
_cell.length_b   1.000
_cell.length_c   1.000
_cell.angle_alpha   90.00
_cell.angle_beta   90.00
_cell.angle_gamma   90.00
#
_symmetry.space_group_name_H-M   'P 1'
#
loop_
_entity.id
_entity.type
_entity.pdbx_description
1 polymer ?
#
loop_
_entity_poly.entity_id
_entity_poly.type
_entity_poly.pdbx_seq_one_letter_code
_entity_poly.pdbx_strand_id
1 'polypeptide(L)'
;MAYWLVAILDDFLIGSLLLTAICTTGLPALKINLDLYKLFVPWDAPVRQEFERSTVFNEMPLGILQNTNRLKRQVDILKDPIRIDVIRFYAIHEDNLNLLESRTLRRIYRYTTEIMNTTVEFNDKIYRFEDFCQKDSGEEKCSNELNVWLKHAEILFRDGKANSNPNLQLSYPVMYLFNRPKNIGQVIYGVNVTGRKREISSAKVVTVHWYINFKSSPEKERAYVAFRKELDNFWLSKKNESKLKFIPHK
;
A
#
# COMPACT_ATOMS: atom_id res chain seq x y z
N MET A 1 -16.47 65.75 49.87
CA MET A 1 -15.49 64.98 49.06
C MET A 1 -15.68 63.47 49.15
N ALA A 2 -16.10 62.90 50.30
CA ALA A 2 -16.33 61.46 50.46
C ALA A 2 -17.52 60.88 49.63
N TYR A 3 -18.62 61.61 49.49
CA TYR A 3 -19.82 61.12 48.77
C TYR A 3 -19.63 60.90 47.26
N TRP A 4 -18.75 61.69 46.62
CA TRP A 4 -18.45 61.55 45.19
C TRP A 4 -17.57 60.33 44.88
N LEU A 5 -16.71 59.95 45.83
CA LEU A 5 -15.85 58.77 45.71
C LEU A 5 -16.65 57.46 45.85
N VAL A 6 -17.69 57.46 46.69
CA VAL A 6 -18.59 56.31 46.86
C VAL A 6 -19.44 56.10 45.61
N ALA A 7 -20.01 57.16 45.03
CA ALA A 7 -20.83 57.06 43.82
C ALA A 7 -20.06 56.51 42.60
N ILE A 8 -18.79 56.93 42.42
CA ILE A 8 -17.93 56.41 41.35
C ILE A 8 -17.59 54.92 41.56
N LEU A 9 -17.41 54.49 42.81
CA LEU A 9 -17.20 53.09 43.13
C LEU A 9 -18.45 52.23 42.87
N ASP A 10 -19.64 52.75 43.19
CA ASP A 10 -20.91 52.06 42.98
C ASP A 10 -21.21 51.87 41.48
N ASP A 11 -21.03 52.91 40.66
CA ASP A 11 -21.21 52.82 39.21
C ASP A 11 -20.19 51.88 38.56
N PHE A 12 -18.96 51.86 39.05
CA PHE A 12 -17.93 50.93 38.59
C PHE A 12 -18.26 49.47 38.97
N LEU A 13 -18.75 49.25 40.20
CA LEU A 13 -19.18 47.94 40.66
C LEU A 13 -20.35 47.42 39.83
N ILE A 14 -21.38 48.23 39.61
CA ILE A 14 -22.55 47.87 38.81
C ILE A 14 -22.14 47.58 37.36
N GLY A 15 -21.28 48.43 36.77
CA GLY A 15 -20.75 48.21 35.42
C GLY A 15 -19.96 46.90 35.30
N SER A 16 -19.10 46.60 36.29
CA SER A 16 -18.35 45.34 36.31
C SER A 16 -19.25 44.11 36.46
N LEU A 17 -20.32 44.20 37.27
CA LEU A 17 -21.30 43.13 37.49
C LEU A 17 -22.09 42.84 36.21
N LEU A 18 -22.52 43.88 35.50
CA LEU A 18 -23.21 43.75 34.21
C LEU A 18 -22.31 43.14 33.14
N LEU A 19 -21.04 43.57 33.06
CA LEU A 19 -20.08 42.97 32.13
C LEU A 19 -19.86 41.48 32.43
N THR A 20 -19.75 41.13 33.71
CA THR A 20 -19.60 39.74 34.14
C THR A 20 -20.85 38.92 33.78
N ALA A 21 -22.04 39.47 33.98
CA ALA A 21 -23.31 38.81 33.62
C ALA A 21 -23.48 38.62 32.11
N ILE A 22 -22.97 39.54 31.28
CA ILE A 22 -22.96 39.38 29.82
C ILE A 22 -21.96 38.30 29.41
N CYS A 23 -20.76 38.28 30.00
CA CYS A 23 -19.74 37.25 29.72
C CYS A 23 -20.18 35.84 30.13
N THR A 24 -20.99 35.68 31.17
CA THR A 24 -21.50 34.36 31.59
C THR A 24 -22.54 33.79 30.63
N THR A 25 -23.20 34.59 29.79
CA THR A 25 -24.12 34.08 28.75
C THR A 25 -23.43 33.23 27.68
N GLY A 26 -22.10 33.32 27.56
CA GLY A 26 -21.30 32.46 26.66
C GLY A 26 -20.94 31.08 27.24
N LEU A 27 -21.05 30.90 28.56
CA LEU A 27 -20.76 29.61 29.22
C LEU A 27 -21.64 28.44 28.75
N PRO A 28 -22.95 28.58 28.53
CA PRO A 28 -23.77 27.47 28.01
C PRO A 28 -23.44 27.08 26.56
N ALA A 29 -22.70 27.90 25.81
CA ALA A 29 -22.22 27.55 24.46
C ALA A 29 -20.90 26.75 24.47
N LEU A 30 -20.26 26.58 25.64
CA LEU A 30 -19.04 25.78 25.76
C LEU A 30 -19.36 24.30 25.56
N LYS A 31 -18.93 23.77 24.41
CA LYS A 31 -18.89 22.33 24.17
C LYS A 31 -17.55 21.80 24.64
N ILE A 32 -17.56 21.05 25.73
CA ILE A 32 -16.37 20.31 26.17
C ILE A 32 -16.11 19.22 25.14
N ASN A 33 -15.01 19.36 24.40
CA ASN A 33 -14.59 18.37 23.45
C ASN A 33 -13.91 17.22 24.21
N LEU A 34 -14.68 16.17 24.54
CA LEU A 34 -14.18 14.96 25.23
C LEU A 34 -13.50 13.96 24.29
N ASP A 35 -13.24 14.37 23.05
CA ASP A 35 -12.51 13.56 22.09
C ASP A 35 -11.03 13.49 22.51
N LEU A 36 -10.70 12.41 23.23
CA LEU A 36 -9.35 12.06 23.69
C LEU A 36 -8.33 12.17 22.56
N TYR A 37 -8.71 11.82 21.33
CA TYR A 37 -7.84 11.94 20.17
C TYR A 37 -7.48 13.40 19.87
N LYS A 38 -8.46 14.31 19.87
CA LYS A 38 -8.21 15.76 19.63
C LYS A 38 -7.52 16.45 20.80
N LEU A 39 -7.69 15.94 22.03
CA LEU A 39 -7.09 16.48 23.24
C LEU A 39 -5.63 16.09 23.41
N PHE A 40 -5.26 14.85 23.08
CA PHE A 40 -3.93 14.30 23.36
C PHE A 40 -3.02 14.20 22.13
N VAL A 41 -3.55 14.40 20.92
CA VAL A 41 -2.77 14.33 19.69
C VAL A 41 -2.64 15.73 19.06
N PRO A 42 -1.43 16.34 19.09
CA PRO A 42 -1.18 17.64 18.47
C PRO A 42 -1.52 17.63 16.98
N TRP A 43 -1.90 18.78 16.43
CA TRP A 43 -2.25 18.93 15.02
C TRP A 43 -1.12 18.51 14.07
N ASP A 44 0.13 18.77 14.44
CA ASP A 44 1.32 18.41 13.64
C ASP A 44 1.90 17.03 14.00
N ALA A 45 1.22 16.25 14.85
CA ALA A 45 1.73 14.96 15.27
C ALA A 45 1.62 13.95 14.12
N PRO A 46 2.69 13.21 13.80
CA PRO A 46 2.65 12.19 12.74
C PRO A 46 1.61 11.10 13.02
N VAL A 47 1.37 10.78 14.30
CA VAL A 47 0.35 9.80 14.73
C VAL A 47 -1.06 10.21 14.31
N ARG A 48 -1.34 11.53 14.23
CA ARG A 48 -2.63 12.07 13.82
C ARG A 48 -2.93 11.77 12.36
N GLN A 49 -1.96 12.08 11.51
CA GLN A 49 -2.05 11.87 10.08
C GLN A 49 -2.22 10.38 9.76
N GLU A 50 -1.58 9.51 10.54
CA GLU A 50 -1.75 8.06 10.43
C GLU A 50 -3.15 7.62 10.88
N PHE A 51 -3.70 8.13 11.98
CA PHE A 51 -5.06 7.77 12.41
C PHE A 51 -6.13 8.20 11.40
N GLU A 52 -6.04 9.43 10.88
CA GLU A 52 -6.98 9.95 9.87
C GLU A 52 -6.90 9.19 8.54
N ARG A 53 -5.73 8.68 8.16
CA ARG A 53 -5.61 7.77 6.99
C ARG A 53 -6.23 6.40 7.25
N SER A 54 -6.23 5.94 8.50
CA SER A 54 -6.76 4.62 8.89
C SER A 54 -8.28 4.61 8.81
N THR A 55 -8.90 5.68 9.30
CA THR A 55 -10.36 5.85 9.24
C THR A 55 -10.83 5.86 7.78
N VAL A 56 -10.12 6.59 6.92
CA VAL A 56 -10.42 6.63 5.47
C VAL A 56 -10.20 5.26 4.82
N PHE A 57 -9.16 4.51 5.22
CA PHE A 57 -8.93 3.14 4.74
C PHE A 57 -10.04 2.17 5.15
N ASN A 58 -10.50 2.23 6.41
CA ASN A 58 -11.57 1.37 6.93
C ASN A 58 -12.94 1.66 6.29
N GLU A 59 -13.14 2.88 5.80
CA GLU A 59 -14.33 3.27 5.03
C GLU A 59 -14.30 2.77 3.58
N MET A 60 -13.14 2.32 3.07
CA MET A 60 -13.05 1.71 1.75
C MET A 60 -13.62 0.27 1.78
N PRO A 61 -14.29 -0.18 0.71
CA PRO A 61 -14.81 -1.55 0.66
C PRO A 61 -13.66 -2.56 0.79
N LEU A 62 -13.70 -3.34 1.87
CA LEU A 62 -12.75 -4.41 2.14
C LEU A 62 -12.94 -5.50 1.09
N GLY A 63 -11.92 -5.72 0.26
CA GLY A 63 -11.76 -6.99 -0.44
C GLY A 63 -11.68 -8.11 0.62
N ILE A 64 -12.35 -9.23 0.35
CA ILE A 64 -12.55 -10.33 1.31
C ILE A 64 -11.19 -10.88 1.76
N LEU A 65 -10.82 -10.64 3.03
CA LEU A 65 -9.55 -11.05 3.63
C LEU A 65 -9.83 -12.15 4.68
N GLN A 66 -10.19 -13.36 4.24
CA GLN A 66 -10.40 -14.52 5.12
C GLN A 66 -9.29 -15.55 4.94
N ASN A 67 -8.44 -15.68 5.97
CA ASN A 67 -7.18 -16.45 5.94
C ASN A 67 -7.26 -17.74 6.77
N THR A 68 -8.30 -18.56 6.56
CA THR A 68 -8.51 -19.83 7.30
C THR A 68 -8.22 -21.10 6.49
N ASN A 69 -8.06 -21.00 5.16
CA ASN A 69 -8.00 -22.17 4.27
C ASN A 69 -6.58 -22.72 3.97
N ARG A 70 -5.52 -22.10 4.50
CA ARG A 70 -4.13 -22.45 4.14
C ARG A 70 -3.65 -23.81 4.68
N LEU A 71 -4.15 -24.23 5.84
CA LEU A 71 -3.73 -25.47 6.50
C LEU A 71 -4.33 -26.74 5.85
N LYS A 72 -5.56 -26.67 5.31
CA LYS A 72 -6.19 -27.82 4.61
C LYS A 72 -5.53 -28.10 3.26
N ARG A 73 -5.17 -27.07 2.49
CA ARG A 73 -4.50 -27.22 1.18
C ARG A 73 -3.17 -27.98 1.25
N GLN A 74 -2.44 -27.87 2.35
CA GLN A 74 -1.11 -28.49 2.46
C GLN A 74 -1.16 -30.02 2.51
N VAL A 75 -2.29 -30.60 2.95
CA VAL A 75 -2.48 -32.05 3.07
C VAL A 75 -2.95 -32.68 1.74
N ASP A 76 -3.69 -31.95 0.90
CA ASP A 76 -4.13 -32.43 -0.42
C ASP A 76 -3.03 -32.39 -1.50
N ILE A 77 -1.95 -31.61 -1.29
CA ILE A 77 -0.81 -31.49 -2.22
C ILE A 77 -0.06 -32.82 -2.43
N LEU A 78 -0.25 -33.80 -1.55
CA LEU A 78 0.50 -35.07 -1.57
C LEU A 78 -0.07 -36.15 -2.52
N LYS A 79 -1.23 -35.94 -3.16
CA LYS A 79 -1.89 -36.99 -3.98
C LYS A 79 -1.92 -36.75 -5.48
N ASP A 80 -1.72 -35.52 -5.96
CA ASP A 80 -1.71 -35.16 -7.38
C ASP A 80 -0.38 -34.50 -7.76
N PRO A 81 0.15 -34.71 -8.99
CA PRO A 81 1.34 -34.00 -9.44
C PRO A 81 0.99 -32.52 -9.62
N ILE A 82 1.30 -31.70 -8.63
CA ILE A 82 1.01 -30.26 -8.63
C ILE A 82 2.32 -29.50 -8.92
N ARG A 83 2.27 -28.59 -9.89
CA ARG A 83 3.35 -27.65 -10.17
C ARG A 83 3.17 -26.43 -9.28
N ILE A 84 4.20 -26.11 -8.50
CA ILE A 84 4.27 -24.89 -7.69
C ILE A 84 5.46 -24.09 -8.18
N ASP A 85 5.24 -22.82 -8.54
CA ASP A 85 6.27 -21.91 -9.04
C ASP A 85 5.98 -20.47 -8.60
N VAL A 86 6.99 -19.61 -8.63
CA VAL A 86 6.84 -18.17 -8.37
C VAL A 86 7.45 -17.41 -9.53
N ILE A 87 6.59 -16.81 -10.35
CA ILE A 87 7.02 -15.93 -11.42
C ILE A 87 7.49 -14.62 -10.79
N ARG A 88 8.76 -14.26 -11.00
CA ARG A 88 9.32 -12.99 -10.53
C ARG A 88 10.02 -12.25 -11.66
N PHE A 89 9.86 -10.93 -11.69
CA PHE A 89 10.58 -10.04 -12.60
C PHE A 89 11.17 -8.86 -11.85
N TYR A 90 12.36 -8.45 -12.27
CA TYR A 90 13.04 -7.24 -11.81
C TYR A 90 12.76 -6.10 -12.78
N ALA A 91 12.03 -5.09 -12.33
CA ALA A 91 11.87 -3.83 -13.03
C ALA A 91 13.09 -2.94 -12.76
N ILE A 92 13.73 -2.46 -13.83
CA ILE A 92 14.81 -1.48 -13.81
C ILE A 92 14.53 -0.38 -14.85
N HIS A 93 14.99 0.84 -14.59
CA HIS A 93 14.98 1.89 -15.61
C HIS A 93 16.21 1.72 -16.51
N GLU A 94 16.09 1.89 -17.83
CA GLU A 94 17.23 1.76 -18.77
C GLU A 94 18.40 2.69 -18.39
N ASP A 95 18.09 3.94 -18.07
CA ASP A 95 19.07 4.94 -17.63
C ASP A 95 19.45 4.82 -16.13
N ASN A 96 19.11 3.71 -15.46
CA ASN A 96 19.34 3.49 -14.03
C ASN A 96 18.78 4.62 -13.12
N LEU A 97 17.63 5.20 -13.47
CA LEU A 97 16.96 6.23 -12.67
C LEU A 97 16.30 5.66 -11.41
N ASN A 98 15.86 6.55 -10.51
CA ASN A 98 15.08 6.17 -9.34
C ASN A 98 13.71 5.62 -9.77
N LEU A 99 13.33 4.46 -9.25
CA LEU A 99 12.02 3.86 -9.48
C LEU A 99 10.98 4.24 -8.42
N LEU A 100 11.40 4.76 -7.26
CA LEU A 100 10.52 5.21 -6.18
C LEU A 100 9.94 6.60 -6.46
N GLU A 101 9.39 6.77 -7.66
CA GLU A 101 8.61 7.93 -8.06
C GLU A 101 7.16 7.48 -8.22
N SER A 102 6.23 8.27 -7.69
CA SER A 102 4.79 7.98 -7.74
C SER A 102 4.30 7.61 -9.15
N ARG A 103 4.71 8.37 -10.19
CA ARG A 103 4.34 8.09 -11.59
C ARG A 103 4.87 6.75 -12.09
N THR A 104 6.11 6.42 -11.74
CA THR A 104 6.78 5.17 -12.13
C THR A 104 6.14 3.97 -11.44
N LEU A 105 5.91 4.06 -10.12
CA LEU A 105 5.27 3.01 -9.34
C LEU A 105 3.84 2.73 -9.80
N ARG A 106 3.06 3.79 -10.08
CA ARG A 106 1.71 3.67 -10.67
C ARG A 106 1.74 2.91 -11.99
N ARG A 107 2.71 3.24 -12.85
CA ARG A 107 2.86 2.61 -14.17
C ARG A 107 3.25 1.14 -14.04
N ILE A 108 4.20 0.81 -13.17
CA ILE A 108 4.59 -0.58 -12.89
C ILE A 108 3.36 -1.36 -12.39
N TYR A 109 2.60 -0.83 -11.43
CA TYR A 109 1.40 -1.49 -10.94
C TYR A 109 0.36 -1.72 -12.05
N ARG A 110 0.11 -0.74 -12.92
CA ARG A 110 -0.76 -0.93 -14.09
C ARG A 110 -0.31 -2.08 -14.98
N TYR A 111 0.99 -2.16 -15.28
CA TYR A 111 1.53 -3.27 -16.07
C TYR A 111 1.36 -4.63 -15.37
N THR A 112 1.45 -4.68 -14.03
CA THR A 112 1.17 -5.91 -13.29
C THR A 112 -0.28 -6.38 -13.40
N THR A 113 -1.22 -5.46 -13.63
CA THR A 113 -2.62 -5.82 -13.89
C THR A 113 -2.84 -6.18 -15.36
N GLU A 114 -2.21 -5.47 -16.28
CA GLU A 114 -2.32 -5.74 -17.73
C GLU A 114 -1.77 -7.14 -18.09
N ILE A 115 -0.65 -7.56 -17.49
CA ILE A 115 -0.04 -8.87 -17.79
C ILE A 115 -0.93 -10.05 -17.39
N MET A 116 -1.83 -9.88 -16.42
CA MET A 116 -2.75 -10.95 -16.02
C MET A 116 -3.80 -11.26 -17.09
N ASN A 117 -4.00 -10.36 -18.05
CA ASN A 117 -4.89 -10.58 -19.19
C ASN A 117 -4.17 -11.26 -20.37
N THR A 118 -2.90 -11.63 -20.23
CA THR A 118 -2.14 -12.32 -21.27
C THR A 118 -2.73 -13.69 -21.54
N THR A 119 -2.83 -14.04 -22.82
CA THR A 119 -3.30 -15.33 -23.30
C THR A 119 -2.32 -15.90 -24.31
N VAL A 120 -2.12 -17.22 -24.30
CA VAL A 120 -1.30 -17.93 -25.29
C VAL A 120 -2.13 -19.03 -25.94
N GLU A 121 -2.04 -19.16 -27.25
CA GLU A 121 -2.59 -20.30 -27.98
C GLU A 121 -1.53 -21.39 -28.09
N PHE A 122 -1.86 -22.60 -27.65
CA PHE A 122 -0.98 -23.76 -27.71
C PHE A 122 -1.80 -25.02 -27.97
N ASN A 123 -1.50 -25.75 -29.04
CA ASN A 123 -2.26 -26.94 -29.49
C ASN A 123 -3.77 -26.68 -29.59
N ASP A 124 -4.17 -25.63 -30.32
CA ASP A 124 -5.57 -25.23 -30.55
C ASP A 124 -6.38 -24.93 -29.26
N LYS A 125 -5.69 -24.73 -28.13
CA LYS A 125 -6.27 -24.32 -26.85
C LYS A 125 -5.70 -22.98 -26.44
N ILE A 126 -6.59 -22.13 -25.93
CA ILE A 126 -6.22 -20.82 -25.38
C ILE A 126 -5.98 -20.99 -23.88
N TYR A 127 -4.74 -20.77 -23.45
CA TYR A 127 -4.37 -20.72 -22.05
C TYR A 127 -4.27 -19.27 -21.58
N ARG A 128 -4.87 -18.99 -20.43
CA ARG A 128 -4.86 -17.68 -19.78
C ARG A 128 -3.98 -17.72 -18.54
N PHE A 129 -3.65 -16.55 -17.99
CA PHE A 129 -2.98 -16.46 -16.69
C PHE A 129 -3.72 -17.25 -15.59
N GLU A 130 -5.06 -17.25 -15.69
CA GLU A 130 -6.00 -18.00 -14.85
C GLU A 130 -5.82 -19.52 -14.85
N ASP A 131 -5.21 -20.10 -15.87
CA ASP A 131 -5.00 -21.55 -15.94
C ASP A 131 -3.77 -22.01 -15.17
N PHE A 132 -2.89 -21.07 -14.79
CA PHE A 132 -1.61 -21.35 -14.15
C PHE A 132 -1.50 -20.76 -12.73
N CYS A 133 -2.16 -19.66 -12.43
CA CYS A 133 -1.98 -18.96 -11.15
C CYS A 133 -2.54 -19.72 -9.94
N GLN A 134 -2.00 -19.41 -8.77
CA GLN A 134 -2.61 -19.82 -7.52
C GLN A 134 -3.85 -18.97 -7.22
N LYS A 135 -5.01 -19.63 -7.17
CA LYS A 135 -6.30 -19.00 -6.82
C LYS A 135 -6.63 -19.24 -5.35
N ASP A 136 -7.33 -18.31 -4.73
CA ASP A 136 -7.88 -18.52 -3.39
C ASP A 136 -9.14 -19.37 -3.41
N SER A 137 -9.51 -19.88 -2.24
CA SER A 137 -10.61 -20.83 -2.12
C SER A 137 -11.94 -20.14 -2.44
N GLY A 138 -12.55 -20.51 -3.56
CA GLY A 138 -13.81 -19.92 -4.02
C GLY A 138 -13.65 -18.78 -5.03
N GLU A 139 -12.43 -18.44 -5.44
CA GLU A 139 -12.18 -17.44 -6.47
C GLU A 139 -11.87 -18.09 -7.83
N GLU A 140 -12.51 -17.57 -8.88
CA GLU A 140 -12.25 -17.99 -10.26
C GLU A 140 -11.08 -17.24 -10.90
N LYS A 141 -10.68 -16.11 -10.30
CA LYS A 141 -9.67 -15.19 -10.81
C LYS A 141 -8.36 -15.23 -10.01
N CYS A 142 -7.26 -14.89 -10.66
CA CYS A 142 -5.96 -14.75 -10.03
C CYS A 142 -5.92 -13.49 -9.18
N SER A 143 -5.24 -13.57 -8.02
CA SER A 143 -4.98 -12.40 -7.19
C SER A 143 -3.67 -11.71 -7.60
N ASN A 144 -3.68 -10.36 -7.60
CA ASN A 144 -2.50 -9.52 -7.76
C ASN A 144 -1.98 -8.97 -6.42
N GLU A 145 -2.40 -9.57 -5.29
CA GLU A 145 -2.08 -9.10 -3.93
C GLU A 145 -0.60 -8.82 -3.70
N LEU A 146 0.27 -9.66 -4.26
CA LEU A 146 1.72 -9.54 -4.13
C LEU A 146 2.31 -8.27 -4.73
N ASN A 147 1.58 -7.58 -5.61
CA ASN A 147 2.01 -6.33 -6.23
C ASN A 147 1.22 -5.12 -5.75
N VAL A 148 0.21 -5.31 -4.87
CA VAL A 148 -0.61 -4.23 -4.30
C VAL A 148 0.24 -3.24 -3.47
N TRP A 149 1.40 -3.65 -2.98
CA TRP A 149 2.34 -2.76 -2.31
C TRP A 149 2.80 -1.59 -3.18
N LEU A 150 2.85 -1.75 -4.52
CA LEU A 150 3.23 -0.69 -5.45
C LEU A 150 2.23 0.47 -5.41
N LYS A 151 0.94 0.16 -5.26
CA LYS A 151 -0.14 1.14 -5.09
C LYS A 151 0.03 1.94 -3.78
N HIS A 152 0.47 1.27 -2.72
CA HIS A 152 0.75 1.94 -1.45
C HIS A 152 2.00 2.82 -1.56
N ALA A 153 3.05 2.30 -2.20
CA ALA A 153 4.29 3.03 -2.45
C ALA A 153 4.07 4.28 -3.32
N GLU A 154 3.17 4.22 -4.32
CA GLU A 154 2.77 5.37 -5.13
C GLU A 154 2.32 6.57 -4.26
N ILE A 155 1.53 6.30 -3.21
CA ILE A 155 1.02 7.33 -2.29
C ILE A 155 2.14 7.83 -1.39
N LEU A 156 2.98 6.93 -0.87
CA LEU A 156 4.09 7.28 0.01
C LEU A 156 5.09 8.22 -0.67
N PHE A 157 5.40 7.99 -1.95
CA PHE A 157 6.37 8.78 -2.72
C PHE A 157 5.74 9.90 -3.56
N ARG A 158 4.49 10.31 -3.28
CA ARG A 158 3.76 11.30 -4.09
C ARG A 158 4.37 12.70 -4.04
N ASP A 159 4.76 13.14 -2.85
CA ASP A 159 5.12 14.55 -2.64
C ASP A 159 6.63 14.81 -2.81
N GLY A 160 7.43 13.78 -3.12
CA GLY A 160 8.91 13.86 -3.28
C GLY A 160 9.70 14.32 -2.05
N LYS A 161 8.99 14.76 -1.00
CA LYS A 161 9.50 15.27 0.28
C LYS A 161 9.42 14.25 1.40
N ALA A 162 8.76 13.11 1.17
CA ALA A 162 8.53 12.08 2.17
C ALA A 162 9.81 11.30 2.43
N ASN A 163 10.64 11.91 3.28
CA ASN A 163 11.64 11.32 4.13
C ASN A 163 10.95 10.45 5.20
N SER A 164 10.17 9.45 4.77
CA SER A 164 9.55 8.49 5.68
C SER A 164 10.40 7.25 5.70
N ASN A 165 10.85 6.86 6.89
CA ASN A 165 11.53 5.59 7.06
C ASN A 165 10.41 4.55 7.07
N PRO A 166 10.33 3.68 6.04
CA PRO A 166 9.31 2.64 6.03
C PRO A 166 9.45 1.66 7.22
N ASN A 167 10.60 1.65 7.92
CA ASN A 167 10.79 0.94 9.18
C ASN A 167 10.35 1.73 10.44
N LEU A 168 10.13 3.05 10.38
CA LEU A 168 9.55 3.80 11.51
C LEU A 168 8.02 3.62 11.58
N GLN A 169 7.42 3.15 10.48
CA GLN A 169 6.02 2.70 10.36
C GLN A 169 5.79 1.28 10.93
N LEU A 170 6.59 0.81 11.88
CA LEU A 170 6.36 -0.46 12.59
C LEU A 170 5.04 -0.48 13.41
N SER A 171 4.29 0.64 13.47
CA SER A 171 2.97 0.74 14.12
C SER A 171 1.78 0.82 13.14
N TYR A 172 2.01 0.98 11.84
CA TYR A 172 0.99 0.75 10.81
C TYR A 172 1.22 -0.66 10.26
N PRO A 173 0.23 -1.34 9.66
CA PRO A 173 0.43 -2.69 9.18
C PRO A 173 1.20 -2.68 7.84
N VAL A 174 2.43 -2.20 7.90
CA VAL A 174 3.61 -2.74 7.25
C VAL A 174 3.66 -4.27 7.47
N MET A 175 2.98 -4.82 8.48
CA MET A 175 2.71 -6.26 8.55
C MET A 175 1.95 -6.83 7.33
N TYR A 176 1.20 -6.04 6.54
CA TYR A 176 0.53 -6.50 5.30
C TYR A 176 1.33 -6.20 4.01
N LEU A 177 2.18 -5.18 4.00
CA LEU A 177 3.19 -5.00 2.93
C LEU A 177 4.30 -6.07 3.00
N PHE A 178 4.46 -6.70 4.17
CA PHE A 178 5.59 -7.58 4.49
C PHE A 178 5.18 -8.91 5.11
N ASN A 179 3.93 -9.36 4.93
CA ASN A 179 3.56 -10.74 5.29
C ASN A 179 4.02 -11.75 4.22
N ARG A 180 5.35 -11.90 4.25
CA ARG A 180 6.23 -12.93 3.71
C ARG A 180 6.51 -12.86 2.20
N PRO A 181 7.76 -12.51 1.85
CA PRO A 181 8.96 -13.02 2.51
C PRO A 181 9.79 -11.93 3.19
N LYS A 182 10.03 -12.14 4.49
CA LYS A 182 11.08 -11.69 5.44
C LYS A 182 12.10 -10.56 5.15
N ASN A 183 12.17 -9.89 4.01
CA ASN A 183 13.19 -8.87 3.75
C ASN A 183 12.68 -7.85 2.73
N ILE A 184 12.69 -6.56 3.08
CA ILE A 184 12.53 -5.46 2.11
C ILE A 184 13.56 -5.56 0.96
N GLY A 185 14.72 -6.16 1.24
CA GLY A 185 15.75 -6.51 0.25
C GLY A 185 15.39 -7.66 -0.70
N GLN A 186 14.17 -8.18 -0.66
CA GLN A 186 13.64 -9.06 -1.71
C GLN A 186 12.69 -8.34 -2.67
N VAL A 187 12.25 -7.13 -2.31
CA VAL A 187 11.26 -6.36 -3.07
C VAL A 187 11.87 -5.16 -3.79
N ILE A 188 12.86 -4.52 -3.15
CA ILE A 188 13.58 -3.38 -3.71
C ILE A 188 15.09 -3.56 -3.55
N TYR A 189 15.86 -3.25 -4.61
CA TYR A 189 17.32 -3.32 -4.61
C TYR A 189 17.95 -2.02 -5.10
N GLY A 190 19.23 -1.84 -4.78
CA GLY A 190 19.97 -0.60 -5.07
C GLY A 190 19.37 0.58 -4.33
N VAL A 191 19.08 0.38 -3.05
CA VAL A 191 18.40 1.35 -2.21
C VAL A 191 19.39 2.42 -1.74
N ASN A 192 19.04 3.69 -1.93
CA ASN A 192 19.72 4.79 -1.26
C ASN A 192 18.98 5.14 0.02
N VAL A 193 19.73 5.29 1.10
CA VAL A 193 19.21 5.58 2.43
C VAL A 193 19.77 6.93 2.87
N THR A 194 18.89 7.88 3.14
CA THR A 194 19.27 9.25 3.53
C THR A 194 18.54 9.68 4.80
N GLY A 195 19.02 10.75 5.44
CA GLY A 195 18.36 11.33 6.62
C GLY A 195 18.75 10.69 7.96
N ARG A 196 18.39 11.37 9.07
CA ARG A 196 18.76 10.96 10.44
C ARG A 196 18.10 9.66 10.88
N LYS A 197 16.95 9.32 10.30
CA LYS A 197 16.16 8.12 10.64
C LYS A 197 16.36 6.96 9.69
N ARG A 198 17.37 7.00 8.80
CA ARG A 198 17.64 5.95 7.79
C ARG A 198 16.44 5.71 6.87
N GLU A 199 16.02 6.76 6.17
CA GLU A 199 14.83 6.75 5.32
C GLU A 199 15.20 6.30 3.92
N ILE A 200 14.34 5.49 3.29
CA ILE A 200 14.56 5.02 1.92
C ILE A 200 14.15 6.14 0.97
N SER A 201 15.13 6.73 0.27
CA SER A 201 14.88 7.85 -0.65
C SER A 201 14.86 7.45 -2.12
N SER A 202 15.54 6.36 -2.49
CA SER A 202 15.52 5.85 -3.86
C SER A 202 15.74 4.34 -3.92
N ALA A 203 15.26 3.71 -4.97
CA ALA A 203 15.62 2.34 -5.34
C ALA A 203 15.87 2.26 -6.84
N LYS A 204 16.83 1.43 -7.25
CA LYS A 204 17.18 1.20 -8.66
C LYS A 204 16.44 0.01 -9.27
N VAL A 205 16.02 -0.93 -8.43
CA VAL A 205 15.34 -2.16 -8.84
C VAL A 205 14.11 -2.38 -7.99
N VAL A 206 13.01 -2.79 -8.62
CA VAL A 206 11.76 -3.17 -7.96
C VAL A 206 11.34 -4.54 -8.47
N THR A 207 10.89 -5.44 -7.59
CA THR A 207 10.41 -6.77 -8.03
C THR A 207 8.90 -6.82 -8.10
N VAL A 208 8.40 -7.50 -9.13
CA VAL A 208 7.00 -7.91 -9.25
C VAL A 208 6.92 -9.43 -9.29
N HIS A 209 5.89 -9.99 -8.65
CA HIS A 209 5.79 -11.44 -8.52
C HIS A 209 4.37 -11.97 -8.45
N TRP A 210 4.19 -13.23 -8.87
CA TRP A 210 2.92 -13.97 -8.86
C TRP A 210 3.16 -15.43 -8.48
N TYR A 211 2.22 -16.00 -7.73
CA TYR A 211 2.23 -17.43 -7.41
C TYR A 211 1.56 -18.24 -8.52
N ILE A 212 2.22 -19.33 -8.92
CA ILE A 212 1.75 -20.30 -9.90
C ILE A 212 1.48 -21.61 -9.18
N ASN A 213 0.29 -22.16 -9.40
CA ASN A 213 -0.13 -23.42 -8.84
C ASN A 213 -1.16 -24.09 -9.76
N PHE A 214 -0.76 -25.16 -10.43
CA PHE A 214 -1.66 -25.92 -11.31
C PHE A 214 -1.36 -27.42 -11.28
N LYS A 215 -2.36 -28.24 -11.63
CA LYS A 215 -2.18 -29.69 -11.80
C LYS A 215 -1.29 -29.96 -13.02
N SER A 216 -0.12 -30.53 -12.78
CA SER A 216 0.89 -30.83 -13.79
C SER A 216 0.42 -31.93 -14.73
N SER A 217 0.51 -31.67 -16.02
CA SER A 217 0.37 -32.65 -17.09
C SER A 217 1.41 -32.35 -18.17
N PRO A 218 1.85 -33.33 -18.97
CA PRO A 218 2.85 -33.08 -20.02
C PRO A 218 2.45 -31.97 -21.01
N GLU A 219 1.16 -31.84 -21.30
CA GLU A 219 0.60 -30.78 -22.13
C GLU A 219 0.65 -29.42 -21.43
N LYS A 220 0.17 -29.33 -20.17
CA LYS A 220 0.14 -28.08 -19.41
C LYS A 220 1.53 -27.55 -19.08
N GLU A 221 2.51 -28.41 -18.83
CA GLU A 221 3.91 -28.00 -18.61
C GLU A 221 4.50 -27.35 -19.87
N ARG A 222 4.24 -27.92 -21.06
CA ARG A 222 4.67 -27.32 -22.33
C ARG A 222 3.94 -26.00 -22.63
N ALA A 223 2.63 -25.96 -22.36
CA ALA A 223 1.84 -24.74 -22.48
C ALA A 223 2.34 -23.65 -21.51
N TYR A 224 2.75 -24.01 -20.30
CA TYR A 224 3.32 -23.08 -19.32
C TYR A 224 4.66 -22.50 -19.80
N VAL A 225 5.52 -23.30 -20.44
CA VAL A 225 6.76 -22.79 -21.04
C VAL A 225 6.47 -21.80 -22.18
N ALA A 226 5.50 -22.11 -23.05
CA ALA A 226 5.06 -21.18 -24.08
C ALA A 226 4.46 -19.89 -23.48
N PHE A 227 3.67 -20.02 -22.42
CA PHE A 227 3.10 -18.90 -21.69
C PHE A 227 4.19 -18.00 -21.08
N ARG A 228 5.23 -18.57 -20.45
CA ARG A 228 6.36 -17.82 -19.90
C ARG A 228 7.07 -16.99 -20.97
N LYS A 229 7.24 -17.54 -22.18
CA LYS A 229 7.80 -16.82 -23.31
C LYS A 229 6.90 -15.65 -23.75
N GLU A 230 5.58 -15.83 -23.69
CA GLU A 230 4.63 -14.77 -24.00
C GLU A 230 4.63 -13.65 -22.94
N LEU A 231 4.82 -13.98 -21.66
CA LEU A 231 5.05 -12.98 -20.62
C LEU A 231 6.32 -12.16 -20.90
N ASP A 232 7.39 -12.80 -21.38
CA ASP A 232 8.62 -12.09 -21.78
C ASP A 232 8.35 -11.14 -22.97
N ASN A 233 7.56 -11.56 -23.96
CA ASN A 233 7.14 -10.72 -25.08
C ASN A 233 6.32 -9.51 -24.60
N PHE A 234 5.40 -9.72 -23.66
CA PHE A 234 4.64 -8.64 -23.03
C PHE A 234 5.59 -7.60 -22.42
N TRP A 235 6.59 -8.03 -21.64
CA TRP A 235 7.53 -7.11 -21.03
C TRP A 235 8.41 -6.36 -22.04
N LEU A 236 8.79 -7.02 -23.13
CA LEU A 236 9.51 -6.36 -24.23
C LEU A 236 8.66 -5.25 -24.87
N SER A 237 7.34 -5.44 -24.98
CA SER A 237 6.44 -4.37 -25.46
C SER A 237 6.43 -3.16 -24.51
N LYS A 238 6.34 -3.40 -23.19
CA LYS A 238 6.30 -2.34 -22.17
C LYS A 238 7.60 -1.59 -22.03
N LYS A 239 8.71 -2.25 -22.33
CA LYS A 239 10.04 -1.62 -22.41
C LYS A 239 10.05 -0.47 -23.41
N ASN A 240 9.51 -0.69 -24.61
CA ASN A 240 9.48 0.33 -25.66
C ASN A 240 8.57 1.52 -25.31
N GLU A 241 7.50 1.29 -24.55
CA GLU A 241 6.58 2.36 -24.11
C GLU A 241 7.16 3.25 -23.00
N SER A 242 7.98 2.68 -22.11
CA SER A 242 8.23 3.30 -20.79
C SER A 242 9.69 3.41 -20.39
N LYS A 243 10.63 2.87 -21.19
CA LYS A 243 12.05 2.71 -20.83
C LYS A 243 12.28 1.90 -19.55
N LEU A 244 11.27 1.15 -19.11
CA LEU A 244 11.38 0.21 -18.01
C LEU A 244 11.70 -1.17 -18.58
N LYS A 245 12.85 -1.71 -18.22
CA LYS A 245 13.24 -3.07 -18.58
C LYS A 245 12.84 -4.01 -17.45
N PHE A 246 12.10 -5.06 -17.79
CA PHE A 246 11.75 -6.13 -16.86
C PHE A 246 12.62 -7.35 -17.16
N ILE A 247 13.31 -7.87 -16.15
CA ILE A 247 14.23 -9.00 -16.29
C ILE A 247 13.65 -10.19 -15.51
N PRO A 248 13.40 -11.35 -16.16
CA PRO A 248 12.91 -12.52 -15.45
C PRO A 248 13.93 -13.01 -14.43
N HIS A 249 13.46 -13.33 -13.23
CA HIS A 249 14.23 -14.10 -12.27
C HIS A 249 14.31 -15.56 -12.75
N LYS A 250 15.51 -16.13 -12.73
CA LYS A 250 15.77 -17.52 -13.11
C LYS A 250 15.47 -18.47 -11.96
#